data_AF-A0A7V0LUG5-F1
#
_entry.id   AF-A0A7V0LUG5-F1
#
_cell.length_a   1.000
_cell.length_b   1.000
_cell.length_c   1.000
_cell.angle_alpha   90.00
_cell.angle_beta   90.00
_cell.angle_gamma   90.00
#
_symmetry.space_group_name_H-M   'P 1'
#
loop_
_entity.id
_entity.type
_entity.pdbx_description
1 polymer ?
#
loop_
_entity_poly.entity_id
_entity_poly.type
_entity_poly.pdbx_seq_one_letter_code
_entity_poly.pdbx_strand_id
1 'polypeptide(L)' 'LLELIKKVRKGEGEESDLDKMIKISESMWKSSFCPLGQSLIMPVKSAIENFREEFVKHLDKEFHCENCRR' A
#
# COMPACT_ATOMS: atom_id res chain seq x y z
N LEU A 1 -6.69 -0.18 4.41
CA LEU A 1 -5.39 0.42 4.01
C LEU A 1 -4.33 0.30 5.11
N LEU A 2 -4.54 0.88 6.30
CA LEU A 2 -3.56 0.83 7.41
C LEU A 2 -3.09 -0.59 7.75
N GLU A 3 -4.02 -1.54 7.87
CA GLU A 3 -3.66 -2.92 8.22
C GLU A 3 -2.90 -3.63 7.10
N LEU A 4 -3.22 -3.35 5.83
CA LEU A 4 -2.48 -3.90 4.68
C LEU A 4 -1.04 -3.38 4.65
N ILE A 5 -0.83 -2.07 4.81
CA ILE A 5 0.53 -1.51 4.79
C ILE A 5 1.35 -1.94 6.02
N LYS A 6 0.73 -2.14 7.18
CA LYS A 6 1.40 -2.75 8.35
C LYS A 6 1.83 -4.18 8.08
N LYS A 7 0.96 -4.98 7.43
CA LYS A 7 1.26 -6.36 7.04
C LYS A 7 2.46 -6.42 6.09
N VAL A 8 2.49 -5.54 5.07
CA VAL A 8 3.64 -5.36 4.18
C VAL A 8 4.89 -4.97 4.98
N ARG A 9 4.83 -3.96 5.86
CA ARG A 9 6.00 -3.53 6.64
C ARG A 9 6.62 -4.64 7.51
N LYS A 10 5.80 -5.59 7.99
CA LYS A 10 6.21 -6.71 8.83
C LYS A 10 6.80 -7.90 8.05
N GLY A 11 6.79 -7.87 6.72
CA GLY A 11 7.14 -9.07 5.93
C GLY A 11 6.10 -10.18 6.06
N GLU A 12 4.85 -9.82 6.38
CA GLU A 12 3.73 -10.76 6.48
C GLU A 12 2.80 -10.63 5.26
N GLY A 13 3.07 -9.68 4.37
CA GLY A 13 2.26 -9.33 3.21
C GLY A 13 2.46 -10.27 2.02
N GLU A 14 1.53 -10.19 1.08
CA GLU A 14 1.59 -10.86 -0.23
C GLU A 14 1.35 -9.83 -1.35
N GLU A 15 1.74 -10.13 -2.59
CA GLU A 15 1.52 -9.21 -3.72
C GLU A 15 0.05 -8.83 -3.88
N SER A 16 -0.86 -9.78 -3.59
CA SER A 16 -2.30 -9.54 -3.66
C SER A 16 -2.77 -8.46 -2.68
N ASP A 17 -2.02 -8.19 -1.60
CA ASP A 17 -2.32 -7.09 -0.66
C ASP A 17 -2.06 -5.72 -1.28
N LEU A 18 -1.06 -5.58 -2.16
CA LEU A 18 -0.81 -4.34 -2.91
C LEU A 18 -1.98 -4.05 -3.86
N ASP A 19 -2.47 -5.07 -4.56
CA ASP A 19 -3.64 -4.93 -5.43
C ASP A 19 -4.90 -4.61 -4.63
N LYS A 20 -5.07 -5.22 -3.45
CA LYS A 20 -6.17 -4.88 -2.52
C LYS A 20 -6.08 -3.41 -2.08
N MET A 21 -4.88 -2.89 -1.81
CA MET A 21 -4.70 -1.47 -1.46
C MET A 21 -5.20 -0.55 -2.57
N ILE A 22 -4.85 -0.84 -3.83
CA ILE A 22 -5.32 -0.07 -4.99
C ILE A 22 -6.85 -0.13 -5.11
N LYS A 23 -7.44 -1.33 -5.04
CA LYS A 23 -8.91 -1.53 -5.12
C LYS A 23 -9.68 -0.80 -4.03
N ILE A 24 -9.14 -0.77 -2.81
CA ILE A 24 -9.75 -0.01 -1.70
C ILE A 24 -9.70 1.49 -2.03
N SER A 25 -8.56 2.01 -2.45
CA SER A 25 -8.43 3.43 -2.80
C SER A 25 -9.31 3.84 -3.99
N GLU A 26 -9.48 2.96 -5.00
CA GLU A 26 -10.43 3.14 -6.09
C GLU A 26 -11.88 3.20 -5.61
N SER A 27 -12.25 2.32 -4.69
CA SER A 27 -13.58 2.33 -4.06
C SER A 27 -13.82 3.62 -3.29
N MET A 28 -12.81 4.11 -2.55
CA MET A 28 -12.89 5.38 -1.84
C MET A 28 -13.02 6.56 -2.79
N TRP A 29 -12.30 6.56 -3.92
CA TRP A 29 -12.42 7.57 -4.97
C TRP A 29 -13.83 7.63 -5.57
N LYS A 30 -14.47 6.48 -5.82
CA LYS A 30 -15.82 6.43 -6.40
C LYS A 30 -16.95 6.76 -5.41
N SER A 31 -16.77 6.45 -4.13
CA SER A 31 -17.86 6.47 -3.14
C SER A 31 -17.80 7.63 -2.13
N SER A 32 -16.65 8.26 -1.95
CA SER A 32 -16.51 9.35 -0.99
C SER A 32 -17.11 10.64 -1.54
N PHE A 33 -17.92 11.34 -0.74
CA PHE A 33 -18.44 12.67 -1.08
C PHE A 33 -17.39 13.78 -0.91
N CYS A 34 -16.56 13.68 0.13
CA CYS A 34 -15.52 14.66 0.40
C CYS A 34 -14.31 14.45 -0.53
N PRO A 35 -13.74 15.50 -1.15
CA PRO A 35 -12.56 15.39 -2.01
C PRO A 35 -11.34 14.77 -1.32
N LEU A 36 -11.20 14.96 -0.01
CA LEU A 36 -10.12 14.33 0.77
C LEU A 36 -10.23 12.81 0.79
N GLY A 37 -11.45 12.26 0.86
CA GLY A 37 -11.66 10.82 0.79
C GLY A 37 -11.36 10.26 -0.60
N GLN A 38 -11.53 11.08 -1.63
CA GLN A 38 -11.27 10.70 -3.02
C GLN A 38 -9.78 10.73 -3.37
N SER A 39 -9.03 11.69 -2.81
CA SER A 39 -7.64 11.94 -3.22
C SER A 39 -6.66 10.81 -2.91
N LEU A 40 -7.02 9.89 -1.99
CA LEU A 40 -6.18 8.76 -1.56
C LEU A 40 -5.76 7.80 -2.69
N ILE A 41 -6.53 7.74 -3.79
CA ILE A 41 -6.16 6.92 -4.95
C ILE A 41 -4.82 7.35 -5.55
N MET A 42 -4.54 8.65 -5.62
CA MET A 42 -3.34 9.17 -6.27
C MET A 42 -2.07 8.71 -5.56
N PRO A 43 -1.83 9.00 -4.26
CA PRO A 43 -0.59 8.61 -3.60
C PRO A 43 -0.45 7.10 -3.45
N VAL A 44 -1.53 6.35 -3.23
CA VAL A 44 -1.44 4.88 -3.10
C VAL A 44 -1.06 4.23 -4.42
N LYS A 45 -1.75 4.59 -5.51
CA LYS A 45 -1.48 4.04 -6.84
C LYS A 45 -0.08 4.44 -7.32
N SER A 46 0.26 5.72 -7.24
CA SER A 46 1.57 6.21 -7.69
C SER A 46 2.73 5.62 -6.88
N ALA A 47 2.55 5.41 -5.57
CA ALA A 47 3.58 4.78 -4.75
C ALA A 47 3.83 3.33 -5.17
N ILE A 48 2.75 2.55 -5.34
CA ILE A 48 2.87 1.14 -5.74
C ILE A 48 3.42 1.00 -7.16
N GLU A 49 3.02 1.85 -8.10
CA GLU A 49 3.49 1.79 -9.49
C GLU A 49 4.97 2.17 -9.63
N ASN A 50 5.39 3.26 -9.00
CA ASN A 50 6.76 3.78 -9.16
C ASN A 50 7.78 3.09 -8.26
N PHE A 51 7.34 2.51 -7.13
CA PHE A 51 8.23 1.88 -6.15
C PHE A 51 7.88 0.40 -5.91
N ARG A 52 7.25 -0.27 -6.89
CA ARG A 52 6.77 -1.66 -6.75
C ARG A 52 7.84 -2.60 -6.20
N GLU A 53 9.06 -2.49 -6.70
CA GLU A 53 10.19 -3.32 -6.27
C GLU A 53 10.50 -3.16 -4.78
N GLU A 54 10.37 -1.95 -4.23
CA GLU A 54 10.54 -1.70 -2.80
C GLU A 54 9.43 -2.37 -1.99
N PHE A 55 8.17 -2.26 -2.43
CA PHE A 55 7.06 -2.96 -1.78
C PHE A 55 7.24 -4.49 -1.81
N VAL A 56 7.68 -5.04 -2.95
CA VAL A 56 7.94 -6.48 -3.09
C VAL A 56 9.05 -6.94 -2.15
N LYS A 57 10.14 -6.18 -2.00
CA LYS A 57 11.18 -6.47 -1.00
C LYS A 57 10.61 -6.54 0.42
N HIS A 58 9.68 -5.64 0.77
CA HIS A 58 9.04 -5.66 2.09
C HIS A 58 8.12 -6.86 2.31
N LEU A 59 7.73 -7.61 1.27
CA LEU A 59 6.98 -8.86 1.44
C LEU A 59 7.86 -9.99 1.98
N ASP A 60 9.18 -9.89 1.81
CA ASP A 60 10.13 -10.82 2.39
C ASP A 60 10.36 -10.49 3.87
N LYS A 61 10.20 -11.51 4.72
CA LYS A 61 10.40 -11.40 6.16
C LYS A 61 11.87 -11.16 6.52
N GLU A 62 12.78 -11.71 5.74
CA GLU A 62 14.24 -11.58 5.92
C GLU A 62 14.76 -10.22 5.43
N PHE A 63 14.01 -9.51 4.61
CA PHE A 63 14.39 -8.18 4.16
C PHE A 63 14.31 -7.17 5.32
N HIS A 64 15.40 -6.42 5.52
CA HIS A 64 15.49 -5.34 6.50
C HIS A 64 15.60 -4.00 5.80
N CYS A 65 14.63 -3.11 6.06
CA CYS A 65 14.62 -1.75 5.52
C CYS A 65 15.13 -0.76 6.57
N GLU A 66 16.16 0.01 6.23
CA GLU A 66 16.79 1.00 7.12
C GLU A 66 15.82 2.12 7.54
N ASN A 67 14.84 2.43 6.68
CA ASN A 67 13.87 3.50 6.92
C ASN A 67 12.61 3.03 7.67
N CYS A 68 12.32 1.73 7.67
CA CYS A 68 11.17 1.18 8.38
C CYS A 68 11.56 0.79 9.80
N ARG A 69 11.13 1.59 10.78
CA ARG A 69 11.15 1.17 12.20
C ARG A 69 10.10 0.07 12.39
N ARG A 70 10.53 -1.20 12.31
CA ARG A 70 9.66 -2.38 12.50
C ARG A 70 9.03 -2.36 13.89
#